data_AF-A0A959NDH1-F1
#
_entry.id   AF-A0A959NDH1-F1
#
_cell.length_a   1.000
_cell.length_b   1.000
_cell.length_c   1.000
_cell.angle_alpha   90.00
_cell.angle_beta   90.00
_cell.angle_gamma   90.00
#
_symmetry.space_group_name_H-M   'P 1'
#
loop_
_entity.id
_entity.type
_entity.pdbx_description
1 polymer ?
#
loop_
_entity_poly.entity_id
_entity_poly.type
_entity_poly.pdbx_seq_one_letter_code
_entity_poly.pdbx_strand_id
1 'polypeptide(L)'
;IKENENSQGNITAEECNDIIRKLSLKSFESPYKILMLWMPEYLGKSGNKLLKLIEEPPPDTLIILVAENEDRILPTILSRCQLIKIPILKPAEIEKALTEREQANPATAAQVAAIAEGNYREAVSFLQHAGDNWEEILRNWLNAILKTGPVAQTHWVTDISHLGRENQKQFLHYFIHLLDVALQLRVGDAARLSSHFSATEIDFAARLNKMTGIEQQEAMIHEADRASYYIERNANSKLLFHALTIKLFHIIRDKVVFLD
;
A
#
# COMPACT_ATOMS: atom_id res chain seq x y z
N ILE A 1 12.18 21.63 -3.25
CA ILE A 1 11.32 21.44 -2.06
C ILE A 1 12.28 21.26 -0.88
N LYS A 2 12.23 22.12 0.14
CA LYS A 2 12.95 21.88 1.39
C LYS A 2 12.14 20.83 2.15
N GLU A 3 12.70 19.63 2.30
CA GLU A 3 12.07 18.53 3.04
C GLU A 3 12.08 18.85 4.54
N ASN A 4 10.91 19.17 5.08
CA ASN A 4 10.63 19.03 6.50
C ASN A 4 9.89 17.69 6.66
N GLU A 5 10.57 16.70 7.22
CA GLU A 5 10.17 15.27 7.27
C GLU A 5 8.88 14.96 8.07
N ASN A 6 8.15 15.97 8.55
CA ASN A 6 6.92 15.79 9.34
C ASN A 6 5.80 16.79 9.01
N SER A 7 5.94 17.61 7.96
CA SER A 7 4.84 18.48 7.55
C SER A 7 3.86 17.70 6.67
N GLN A 8 2.58 17.75 7.04
CA GLN A 8 1.47 17.34 6.19
C GLN A 8 1.67 17.92 4.79
N GLY A 9 1.48 17.12 3.74
CA GLY A 9 1.61 17.59 2.35
C GLY A 9 0.80 18.88 2.19
N ASN A 10 1.42 19.94 1.70
CA ASN A 10 0.77 21.23 1.56
C ASN A 10 1.34 21.93 0.34
N ILE A 11 0.48 22.17 -0.65
CA ILE A 11 0.81 22.94 -1.83
C ILE A 11 0.41 24.38 -1.55
N THR A 12 1.42 25.20 -1.35
CA THR A 12 1.30 26.56 -0.87
C THR A 12 0.81 27.52 -1.96
N ALA A 13 0.31 28.67 -1.52
CA ALA A 13 -0.03 29.77 -2.41
C ALA A 13 1.14 30.25 -3.27
N GLU A 14 2.38 30.11 -2.80
CA GLU A 14 3.60 30.45 -3.55
C GLU A 14 3.82 29.47 -4.69
N GLU A 15 3.74 28.17 -4.42
CA GLU A 15 3.83 27.10 -5.43
C GLU A 15 2.73 27.23 -6.49
N CYS A 16 1.50 27.60 -6.10
CA CYS A 16 0.44 27.91 -7.06
C CYS A 16 0.81 29.07 -8.00
N ASN A 17 1.43 30.14 -7.49
CA ASN A 17 1.83 31.27 -8.34
C ASN A 17 2.98 30.87 -9.28
N ASP A 18 3.90 30.02 -8.81
CA ASP A 18 4.97 29.48 -9.63
C ASP A 18 4.45 28.61 -10.77
N ILE A 19 3.43 27.78 -10.51
CA ILE A 19 2.73 27.00 -11.55
C ILE A 19 2.15 27.94 -12.62
N ILE A 20 1.40 28.97 -12.20
CA ILE A 20 0.79 29.95 -13.11
C ILE A 20 1.87 30.64 -13.96
N ARG A 21 2.95 31.09 -13.31
CA ARG A 21 4.08 31.74 -13.99
C ARG A 21 4.69 30.81 -15.02
N LYS A 22 5.03 29.56 -14.66
CA LYS A 22 5.62 28.60 -15.59
C LYS A 22 4.71 28.32 -16.79
N LEU A 23 3.41 28.16 -16.56
CA LEU A 23 2.45 27.89 -17.64
C LEU A 23 2.15 29.12 -18.51
N SER A 24 2.42 30.33 -18.05
CA SER A 24 2.30 31.54 -18.87
C SER A 24 3.40 31.68 -19.94
N LEU A 25 4.52 30.98 -19.78
CA LEU A 25 5.63 31.03 -20.73
C LEU A 25 5.29 30.28 -22.03
N LYS A 26 5.97 30.63 -23.13
CA LYS A 26 5.85 29.89 -24.40
C LYS A 26 6.49 28.51 -24.24
N SER A 27 5.92 27.53 -24.94
CA SER A 27 6.56 26.21 -25.05
C SER A 27 7.86 26.34 -25.84
N PHE A 28 8.86 25.54 -25.45
CA PHE A 28 10.20 25.59 -26.02
C PHE A 28 10.43 24.50 -27.08
N GLU A 29 9.96 23.27 -26.82
CA GLU A 29 10.27 22.08 -27.64
C GLU A 29 9.04 21.31 -28.15
N SER A 30 7.84 21.65 -27.69
CA SER A 30 6.60 20.93 -28.00
C SER A 30 5.47 21.91 -28.31
N PRO A 31 4.51 21.56 -29.19
CA PRO A 31 3.28 22.32 -29.32
C PRO A 31 2.56 22.48 -27.98
N TYR A 32 2.54 21.41 -27.16
CA TYR A 32 1.81 21.39 -25.90
C TYR A 32 2.69 21.63 -24.66
N LYS A 33 2.16 22.40 -23.71
CA LYS A 33 2.63 22.46 -22.32
C LYS A 33 1.80 21.54 -21.45
N ILE A 34 2.45 20.71 -20.63
CA ILE A 34 1.75 19.76 -19.76
C ILE A 34 2.09 20.08 -18.31
N LEU A 35 1.07 20.33 -17.49
CA LEU A 35 1.16 20.31 -16.05
C LEU A 35 0.66 18.97 -15.53
N MET A 36 1.52 18.22 -14.86
CA MET A 36 1.13 17.05 -14.09
C MET A 36 1.25 17.38 -12.60
N LEU A 37 0.12 17.43 -11.91
CA LEU A 37 0.06 17.71 -10.48
C LEU A 37 -0.38 16.45 -9.73
N TRP A 38 0.53 15.92 -8.91
CA TRP A 38 0.26 14.81 -8.02
C TRP A 38 -0.34 15.33 -6.72
N MET A 39 -1.29 14.57 -6.18
CA MET A 39 -1.93 14.82 -4.89
C MET A 39 -2.55 16.24 -4.78
N PRO A 40 -3.47 16.63 -5.69
CA PRO A 40 -4.14 17.94 -5.65
C PRO A 40 -4.94 18.19 -4.36
N GLU A 41 -5.23 17.16 -3.56
CA GLU A 41 -5.82 17.25 -2.21
C GLU A 41 -5.02 18.19 -1.30
N TYR A 42 -3.69 18.22 -1.49
CA TYR A 42 -2.80 19.07 -0.71
C TYR A 42 -2.83 20.55 -1.10
N LEU A 43 -3.56 20.93 -2.15
CA LEU A 43 -3.78 22.35 -2.48
C LEU A 43 -4.55 23.10 -1.39
N GLY A 44 -5.45 22.41 -0.68
CA GLY A 44 -6.35 23.03 0.28
C GLY A 44 -6.98 24.32 -0.27
N LYS A 45 -7.00 25.40 0.52
CA LYS A 45 -7.53 26.71 0.09
C LYS A 45 -6.68 27.40 -0.98
N SER A 46 -5.39 27.09 -1.07
CA SER A 46 -4.46 27.68 -2.05
C SER A 46 -4.86 27.33 -3.48
N GLY A 47 -5.55 26.20 -3.69
CA GLY A 47 -6.04 25.75 -4.99
C GLY A 47 -6.99 26.75 -5.69
N ASN A 48 -7.66 27.62 -4.93
CA ASN A 48 -8.51 28.68 -5.53
C ASN A 48 -7.74 29.61 -6.47
N LYS A 49 -6.42 29.75 -6.28
CA LYS A 49 -5.55 30.54 -7.18
C LYS A 49 -5.43 29.91 -8.57
N LEU A 50 -5.55 28.60 -8.67
CA LEU A 50 -5.42 27.88 -9.93
C LEU A 50 -6.73 27.83 -10.73
N LEU A 51 -7.87 28.28 -10.18
CA LEU A 51 -9.18 28.16 -10.83
C LEU A 51 -9.21 28.78 -12.22
N LYS A 52 -8.69 30.00 -12.36
CA LYS A 52 -8.65 30.68 -13.67
C LYS A 52 -7.79 29.93 -14.69
N LEU A 53 -6.66 29.37 -14.23
CA LEU A 53 -5.75 28.60 -15.07
C LEU A 53 -6.37 27.27 -15.52
N ILE A 54 -7.16 26.63 -14.66
CA ILE A 54 -7.85 25.36 -14.95
C ILE A 54 -9.05 25.59 -15.87
N GLU A 55 -9.79 26.68 -15.66
CA GLU A 55 -10.97 27.04 -16.46
C GLU A 55 -10.61 27.51 -17.86
N GLU A 56 -9.57 28.33 -17.98
CA GLU A 56 -9.11 28.91 -19.24
C GLU A 56 -7.59 28.74 -19.36
N PRO A 57 -7.11 27.50 -19.59
CA PRO A 57 -5.69 27.25 -19.74
C PRO A 57 -5.17 27.99 -20.99
N PRO A 58 -3.90 28.44 -20.99
CA PRO A 58 -3.29 29.01 -22.18
C PRO A 58 -3.41 28.07 -23.38
N PRO A 59 -3.34 28.58 -24.63
CA PRO A 59 -3.35 27.74 -25.82
C PRO A 59 -2.34 26.60 -25.72
N ASP A 60 -2.73 25.44 -26.25
CA ASP A 60 -1.91 24.23 -26.26
C ASP A 60 -1.43 23.81 -24.86
N THR A 61 -2.29 23.91 -23.84
CA THR A 61 -1.94 23.52 -22.47
C THR A 61 -2.84 22.39 -21.97
N LEU A 62 -2.23 21.33 -21.46
CA LEU A 62 -2.90 20.21 -20.80
C LEU A 62 -2.60 20.24 -19.30
N ILE A 63 -3.63 20.09 -18.49
CA ILE A 63 -3.53 20.01 -17.03
C ILE A 63 -4.04 18.64 -16.61
N ILE A 64 -3.17 17.84 -16.02
CA ILE A 64 -3.45 16.50 -15.51
C ILE A 64 -3.29 16.53 -14.00
N LEU A 65 -4.37 16.28 -13.28
CA LEU A 65 -4.38 16.15 -11.84
C LEU A 65 -4.50 14.67 -11.48
N VAL A 66 -3.58 14.17 -10.67
CA VAL A 66 -3.58 12.76 -10.23
C VAL A 66 -3.89 12.72 -8.74
N ALA A 67 -5.07 12.21 -8.43
CA ALA A 67 -5.65 12.20 -7.09
C ALA A 67 -5.79 10.78 -6.55
N GLU A 68 -5.61 10.64 -5.24
CA GLU A 68 -5.91 9.42 -4.49
C GLU A 68 -7.35 9.46 -3.96
N ASN A 69 -7.84 10.64 -3.56
CA ASN A 69 -9.17 10.83 -3.02
C ASN A 69 -9.82 12.13 -3.52
N GLU A 70 -10.83 11.98 -4.39
CA GLU A 70 -11.56 13.11 -4.97
C GLU A 70 -12.29 13.96 -3.92
N ASP A 71 -12.80 13.36 -2.84
CA ASP A 71 -13.56 14.09 -1.80
C ASP A 71 -12.71 15.11 -1.03
N ARG A 72 -11.38 14.96 -1.09
CA ARG A 72 -10.43 15.90 -0.47
C ARG A 72 -10.02 17.05 -1.38
N ILE A 73 -10.46 17.05 -2.64
CA ILE A 73 -10.21 18.13 -3.60
C ILE A 73 -11.29 19.19 -3.47
N LEU A 74 -10.92 20.47 -3.65
CA LEU A 74 -11.91 21.55 -3.69
C LEU A 74 -12.99 21.27 -4.75
N PRO A 75 -14.29 21.32 -4.41
CA PRO A 75 -15.38 21.13 -5.36
C PRO A 75 -15.32 22.10 -6.55
N THR A 76 -14.75 23.29 -6.35
CA THR A 76 -14.56 24.32 -7.38
C THR A 76 -13.52 23.94 -8.44
N ILE A 77 -12.52 23.13 -8.06
CA ILE A 77 -11.56 22.53 -9.00
C ILE A 77 -12.24 21.37 -9.72
N LEU A 78 -12.86 20.46 -8.98
CA LEU A 78 -13.54 19.28 -9.56
C LEU A 78 -14.59 19.67 -10.60
N SER A 79 -15.36 20.73 -10.37
CA SER A 79 -16.38 21.20 -11.32
C SER A 79 -15.82 21.69 -12.66
N ARG A 80 -14.50 21.95 -12.74
CA ARG A 80 -13.78 22.40 -13.94
C ARG A 80 -12.89 21.32 -14.54
N CYS A 81 -12.88 20.12 -13.94
CA CYS A 81 -12.08 18.99 -14.41
C CYS A 81 -13.00 17.91 -14.99
N GLN A 82 -12.48 17.21 -16.00
CA GLN A 82 -13.07 15.95 -16.41
C GLN A 82 -12.56 14.85 -15.49
N LEU A 83 -13.45 14.27 -14.69
CA LEU A 83 -13.11 13.17 -13.81
C LEU A 83 -12.97 11.87 -14.61
N ILE A 84 -11.79 11.25 -14.52
CA ILE A 84 -11.52 9.92 -15.06
C ILE A 84 -11.20 9.01 -13.89
N LYS A 85 -12.13 8.12 -13.53
CA LYS A 85 -11.90 7.12 -12.49
C LYS A 85 -11.09 5.97 -13.08
N ILE A 86 -9.98 5.63 -12.43
CA ILE A 86 -9.20 4.44 -12.77
C ILE A 86 -9.74 3.29 -11.92
N PRO A 87 -10.45 2.32 -12.50
CA PRO A 87 -10.97 1.20 -11.74
C PRO A 87 -9.83 0.28 -11.29
N ILE A 88 -10.05 -0.39 -10.17
CA ILE A 88 -9.20 -1.47 -9.67
C ILE A 88 -9.22 -2.61 -10.70
N LEU A 89 -8.05 -3.20 -10.98
CA LEU A 89 -7.95 -4.31 -11.92
C LEU A 89 -8.57 -5.57 -11.31
N LYS A 90 -9.25 -6.37 -12.13
CA LYS A 90 -9.73 -7.68 -11.70
C LYS A 90 -8.56 -8.67 -11.59
N PRO A 91 -8.61 -9.66 -10.68
CA PRO A 91 -7.57 -10.68 -10.58
C PRO A 91 -7.26 -11.36 -11.92
N ALA A 92 -8.28 -11.69 -12.73
CA ALA A 92 -8.07 -12.29 -14.05
C ALA A 92 -7.32 -11.39 -15.04
N GLU A 93 -7.46 -10.06 -14.93
CA GLU A 93 -6.73 -9.10 -15.78
C GLU A 93 -5.26 -9.02 -15.35
N ILE A 94 -4.99 -9.07 -14.04
CA ILE A 94 -3.64 -9.14 -13.49
C ILE A 94 -2.96 -10.46 -13.85
N GLU A 95 -3.62 -11.60 -13.63
CA GLU A 95 -3.11 -12.93 -13.97
C GLU A 95 -2.67 -13.00 -15.44
N LYS A 96 -3.55 -12.53 -16.33
CA LYS A 96 -3.26 -12.46 -17.76
C LYS A 96 -2.05 -11.56 -18.03
N ALA A 97 -2.00 -10.37 -17.43
CA ALA A 97 -0.89 -9.45 -17.62
C ALA A 97 0.44 -10.01 -17.09
N LEU A 98 0.44 -10.68 -15.93
CA LEU A 98 1.63 -11.34 -15.36
C LEU A 98 2.13 -12.48 -16.26
N THR A 99 1.21 -13.26 -16.82
CA THR A 99 1.57 -14.37 -17.71
C THR A 99 2.12 -13.85 -19.05
N GLU A 100 1.49 -12.84 -19.64
CA GLU A 100 1.87 -12.31 -20.96
C GLU A 100 3.11 -11.41 -20.91
N ARG A 101 3.26 -10.56 -19.88
CA ARG A 101 4.31 -9.55 -19.80
C ARG A 101 5.50 -10.00 -18.97
N GLU A 102 5.24 -10.62 -17.83
CA GLU A 102 6.29 -11.04 -16.88
C GLU A 102 6.68 -12.51 -17.05
N GLN A 103 6.05 -13.23 -17.99
CA GLN A 103 6.30 -14.65 -18.28
C GLN A 103 6.16 -15.56 -17.04
N ALA A 104 5.27 -15.19 -16.13
CA ALA A 104 4.94 -15.96 -14.94
C ALA A 104 4.34 -17.33 -15.30
N ASN A 105 4.61 -18.34 -14.48
CA ASN A 105 3.83 -19.58 -14.52
C ASN A 105 2.37 -19.24 -14.17
N PRO A 106 1.36 -19.72 -14.95
CA PRO A 106 -0.05 -19.45 -14.69
C PRO A 106 -0.51 -19.72 -13.25
N ALA A 107 0.01 -20.77 -12.61
CA ALA A 107 -0.34 -21.08 -11.23
C ALA A 107 0.15 -19.99 -10.24
N THR A 108 1.38 -19.52 -10.42
CA THR A 108 1.96 -18.43 -9.62
C THR A 108 1.29 -17.10 -9.95
N ALA A 109 1.01 -16.84 -11.23
CA ALA A 109 0.31 -15.62 -11.67
C ALA A 109 -1.08 -15.50 -11.04
N ALA A 110 -1.84 -16.60 -11.00
CA ALA A 110 -3.17 -16.64 -10.38
C ALA A 110 -3.11 -16.37 -8.88
N GLN A 111 -2.15 -16.99 -8.18
CA GLN A 111 -1.90 -16.74 -6.76
C GLN A 111 -1.56 -15.26 -6.52
N VAL A 112 -0.56 -14.75 -7.22
CA VAL A 112 -0.11 -13.36 -7.08
C VAL A 112 -1.22 -12.36 -7.43
N ALA A 113 -2.02 -12.64 -8.45
CA ALA A 113 -3.14 -11.80 -8.84
C ALA A 113 -4.26 -11.75 -7.79
N ALA A 114 -4.47 -12.84 -7.04
CA ALA A 114 -5.45 -12.88 -5.95
C ALA A 114 -5.06 -11.98 -4.77
N ILE A 115 -3.75 -11.81 -4.53
CA ILE A 115 -3.22 -11.08 -3.37
C ILE A 115 -2.84 -9.63 -3.68
N ALA A 116 -2.75 -9.28 -4.96
CA ALA A 116 -2.35 -7.96 -5.40
C ALA A 116 -3.47 -6.90 -5.26
N GLU A 117 -4.68 -7.27 -4.83
CA GLU A 117 -5.81 -6.36 -4.62
C GLU A 117 -6.08 -5.39 -5.78
N GLY A 118 -5.83 -5.84 -7.02
CA GLY A 118 -5.99 -5.02 -8.22
C GLY A 118 -4.87 -4.02 -8.51
N ASN A 119 -3.82 -4.02 -7.70
CA ASN A 119 -2.59 -3.28 -7.91
C ASN A 119 -1.57 -4.12 -8.71
N TYR A 120 -1.51 -3.90 -10.03
CA TYR A 120 -0.56 -4.60 -10.90
C TYR A 120 0.90 -4.42 -10.47
N ARG A 121 1.28 -3.25 -9.93
CA ARG A 121 2.66 -2.99 -9.52
C ARG A 121 3.06 -3.87 -8.34
N GLU A 122 2.16 -4.03 -7.37
CA GLU A 122 2.36 -4.99 -6.29
C GLU A 122 2.39 -6.43 -6.80
N ALA A 123 1.51 -6.77 -7.73
CA ALA A 123 1.51 -8.09 -8.35
C ALA A 123 2.89 -8.43 -8.96
N VAL A 124 3.48 -7.51 -9.72
CA VAL A 124 4.84 -7.72 -10.28
C VAL A 124 5.88 -7.87 -9.16
N SER A 125 5.76 -7.09 -8.09
CA SER A 125 6.66 -7.20 -6.94
C SER A 125 6.53 -8.56 -6.26
N PHE A 126 5.31 -9.03 -5.97
CA PHE A 126 5.07 -10.35 -5.41
C PHE A 126 5.58 -11.46 -6.32
N LEU A 127 5.44 -11.34 -7.64
CA LEU A 127 5.95 -12.32 -8.58
C LEU A 127 7.48 -12.45 -8.52
N GLN A 128 8.20 -11.32 -8.44
CA GLN A 128 9.66 -11.29 -8.32
C GLN A 128 10.15 -11.97 -7.03
N HIS A 129 9.31 -11.97 -5.99
CA HIS A 129 9.60 -12.46 -4.65
C HIS A 129 8.81 -13.73 -4.30
N ALA A 130 8.12 -14.36 -5.27
CA ALA A 130 7.32 -15.57 -5.06
C ALA A 130 8.18 -16.79 -4.68
N GLY A 131 9.51 -16.69 -4.86
CA GLY A 131 10.49 -17.68 -4.41
C GLY A 131 11.09 -17.40 -3.03
N ASP A 132 10.68 -16.32 -2.36
CA ASP A 132 11.19 -15.97 -1.04
C ASP A 132 10.50 -16.77 0.07
N ASN A 133 11.25 -17.08 1.12
CA ASN A 133 10.78 -17.87 2.26
C ASN A 133 9.89 -17.06 3.23
N TRP A 134 9.00 -16.18 2.74
CA TRP A 134 8.16 -15.32 3.60
C TRP A 134 7.27 -16.12 4.55
N GLU A 135 6.74 -17.26 4.11
CA GLU A 135 5.98 -18.18 4.97
C GLU A 135 6.84 -18.65 6.16
N GLU A 136 8.09 -19.03 5.91
CA GLU A 136 9.02 -19.48 6.94
C GLU A 136 9.40 -18.34 7.88
N ILE A 137 9.70 -17.16 7.34
CA ILE A 137 10.06 -15.96 8.09
C ILE A 137 8.89 -15.55 9.01
N LEU A 138 7.66 -15.56 8.49
CA LEU A 138 6.45 -15.25 9.25
C LEU A 138 6.17 -16.31 10.32
N ARG A 139 6.29 -17.60 9.97
CA ARG A 139 6.15 -18.71 10.93
C ARG A 139 7.13 -18.56 12.09
N ASN A 140 8.38 -18.23 11.78
CA ASN A 140 9.42 -18.01 12.79
C ASN A 140 9.11 -16.78 13.65
N TRP A 141 8.58 -15.71 13.06
CA TRP A 141 8.15 -14.52 13.80
C TRP A 141 7.03 -14.81 14.78
N LEU A 142 5.94 -15.44 14.31
CA LEU A 142 4.80 -15.78 15.17
C LEU A 142 5.19 -16.76 16.28
N ASN A 143 6.09 -17.71 16.00
CA ASN A 143 6.65 -18.57 17.05
C ASN A 143 7.51 -17.78 18.04
N ALA A 144 8.28 -16.79 17.58
CA ALA A 144 9.04 -15.88 18.45
C ALA A 144 8.14 -15.06 19.38
N ILE A 145 7.03 -14.57 18.84
CA ILE A 145 6.01 -13.85 19.61
C ILE A 145 5.38 -14.78 20.66
N LEU A 146 4.92 -15.97 20.27
CA LEU A 146 4.02 -16.76 21.12
C LEU A 146 4.70 -17.78 22.03
N LYS A 147 5.89 -18.28 21.67
CA LYS A 147 6.46 -19.49 22.31
C LYS A 147 7.85 -19.29 22.89
N THR A 148 8.75 -18.62 22.18
CA THR A 148 10.20 -18.67 22.51
C THR A 148 10.72 -17.44 23.28
N GLY A 149 9.93 -16.37 23.37
CA GLY A 149 10.18 -15.25 24.30
C GLY A 149 11.17 -14.18 23.79
N PRO A 150 11.58 -13.24 24.66
CA PRO A 150 12.23 -11.98 24.25
C PRO A 150 13.56 -12.12 23.49
N VAL A 151 14.34 -13.17 23.80
CA VAL A 151 15.64 -13.42 23.12
C VAL A 151 15.41 -13.76 21.65
N ALA A 152 14.47 -14.67 21.37
CA ALA A 152 14.14 -15.06 20.00
C ALA A 152 13.49 -13.90 19.22
N GLN A 153 12.66 -13.09 19.88
CA GLN A 153 12.10 -11.87 19.29
C GLN A 153 13.20 -10.90 18.87
N THR A 154 14.19 -10.66 19.73
CA THR A 154 15.30 -9.74 19.44
C THR A 154 16.19 -10.23 18.30
N HIS A 155 16.42 -11.55 18.22
CA HIS A 155 17.14 -12.17 17.11
C HIS A 155 16.39 -11.96 15.79
N TRP A 156 15.12 -12.36 15.75
CA TRP A 156 14.29 -12.24 14.54
C TRP A 156 14.17 -10.78 14.07
N VAL A 157 13.98 -9.83 15.00
CA VAL A 157 13.93 -8.40 14.70
C VAL A 157 15.25 -7.90 14.12
N THR A 158 16.38 -8.45 14.56
CA THR A 158 17.69 -8.10 13.99
C THR A 158 17.77 -8.61 12.56
N ASP A 159 17.41 -9.86 12.29
CA ASP A 159 17.44 -10.45 10.95
C ASP A 159 16.56 -9.69 9.95
N ILE A 160 15.30 -9.40 10.30
CA ILE A 160 14.39 -8.67 9.40
C ILE A 160 14.88 -7.24 9.14
N SER A 161 15.51 -6.60 10.13
CA SER A 161 16.02 -5.23 10.00
C SER A 161 17.20 -5.10 9.04
N HIS A 162 17.91 -6.20 8.78
CA HIS A 162 18.97 -6.28 7.79
C HIS A 162 18.44 -6.45 6.35
N LEU A 163 17.18 -6.83 6.17
CA LEU A 163 16.56 -6.84 4.85
C LEU A 163 16.39 -5.41 4.32
N GLY A 164 16.41 -5.26 3.00
CA GLY A 164 16.14 -3.98 2.36
C GLY A 164 14.71 -3.49 2.64
N ARG A 165 14.52 -2.17 2.54
CA ARG A 165 13.23 -1.50 2.78
C ARG A 165 12.08 -2.15 2.01
N GLU A 166 12.31 -2.47 0.74
CA GLU A 166 11.31 -3.11 -0.11
C GLU A 166 10.91 -4.48 0.43
N ASN A 167 11.88 -5.34 0.74
CA ASN A 167 11.64 -6.66 1.30
C ASN A 167 10.89 -6.63 2.63
N GLN A 168 11.17 -5.63 3.49
CA GLN A 168 10.42 -5.44 4.73
C GLN A 168 8.95 -5.10 4.49
N LYS A 169 8.65 -4.25 3.49
CA LYS A 169 7.27 -3.95 3.09
C LYS A 169 6.59 -5.19 2.50
N GLN A 170 7.27 -5.91 1.62
CA GLN A 170 6.75 -7.14 1.01
C GLN A 170 6.39 -8.18 2.08
N PHE A 171 7.25 -8.35 3.08
CA PHE A 171 6.96 -9.22 4.22
C PHE A 171 5.67 -8.81 4.97
N LEU A 172 5.49 -7.51 5.23
CA LEU A 172 4.28 -7.02 5.92
C LEU A 172 3.02 -7.20 5.07
N HIS A 173 3.10 -6.97 3.76
CA HIS A 173 1.99 -7.17 2.85
C HIS A 173 1.63 -8.66 2.73
N TYR A 174 2.62 -9.55 2.69
CA TYR A 174 2.38 -10.99 2.75
C TYR A 174 1.68 -11.40 4.05
N PHE A 175 2.04 -10.78 5.18
CA PHE A 175 1.35 -11.04 6.45
C PHE A 175 -0.10 -10.56 6.43
N ILE A 176 -0.38 -9.36 5.92
CA ILE A 176 -1.73 -8.83 5.75
C ILE A 176 -2.57 -9.76 4.87
N HIS A 177 -2.03 -10.18 3.72
CA HIS A 177 -2.68 -11.15 2.85
C HIS A 177 -3.10 -12.43 3.60
N LEU A 178 -2.20 -13.03 4.39
CA LEU A 178 -2.57 -14.22 5.17
C LEU A 178 -3.64 -13.96 6.25
N LEU A 179 -3.74 -12.74 6.78
CA LEU A 179 -4.82 -12.33 7.67
C LEU A 179 -6.14 -12.21 6.89
N ASP A 180 -6.12 -11.68 5.67
CA ASP A 180 -7.29 -11.62 4.80
C ASP A 180 -7.78 -13.00 4.38
N VAL A 181 -6.88 -13.92 4.02
CA VAL A 181 -7.25 -15.33 3.77
C VAL A 181 -7.89 -15.94 5.01
N ALA A 182 -7.36 -15.64 6.21
CA ALA A 182 -7.94 -16.12 7.46
C ALA A 182 -9.35 -15.56 7.71
N LEU A 183 -9.58 -14.27 7.47
CA LEU A 183 -10.90 -13.63 7.56
C LEU A 183 -11.87 -14.21 6.53
N GLN A 184 -11.45 -14.37 5.28
CA GLN A 184 -12.24 -14.97 4.23
C GLN A 184 -12.60 -16.43 4.54
N LEU A 185 -11.70 -17.19 5.18
CA LEU A 185 -11.98 -18.56 5.63
C LEU A 185 -13.01 -18.63 6.76
N ARG A 186 -13.18 -17.56 7.54
CA ARG A 186 -14.22 -17.50 8.58
C ARG A 186 -15.61 -17.21 8.01
N VAL A 187 -15.68 -16.38 6.97
CA VAL A 187 -16.94 -15.83 6.44
C VAL A 187 -17.39 -16.57 5.17
N GLY A 188 -16.45 -17.09 4.40
CA GLY A 188 -16.67 -17.63 3.07
C GLY A 188 -16.96 -19.13 3.01
N ASP A 189 -17.40 -19.56 1.84
CA ASP A 189 -17.58 -20.97 1.50
C ASP A 189 -16.23 -21.61 1.15
N ALA A 190 -15.89 -22.70 1.82
CA ALA A 190 -14.64 -23.45 1.62
C ALA A 190 -14.38 -23.82 0.15
N ALA A 191 -15.45 -24.06 -0.62
CA ALA A 191 -15.34 -24.38 -2.04
C ALA A 191 -14.77 -23.24 -2.89
N ARG A 192 -15.06 -21.97 -2.53
CA ARG A 192 -14.54 -20.79 -3.24
C ARG A 192 -13.09 -20.46 -2.87
N LEU A 193 -12.67 -20.81 -1.67
CA LEU A 193 -11.32 -20.50 -1.17
C LEU A 193 -10.27 -21.44 -1.78
N SER A 194 -10.66 -22.70 -2.01
CA SER A 194 -9.81 -23.75 -2.57
C SER A 194 -9.35 -23.46 -4.01
N SER A 195 -10.07 -22.59 -4.72
CA SER A 195 -9.74 -22.20 -6.10
C SER A 195 -8.85 -20.96 -6.20
N HIS A 196 -8.71 -20.18 -5.12
CA HIS A 196 -8.00 -18.90 -5.13
C HIS A 196 -6.73 -18.91 -4.28
N PHE A 197 -6.61 -19.82 -3.32
CA PHE A 197 -5.48 -19.90 -2.40
C PHE A 197 -4.80 -21.27 -2.45
N SER A 198 -3.50 -21.30 -2.20
CA SER A 198 -2.74 -22.54 -2.08
C SER A 198 -3.12 -23.32 -0.82
N ALA A 199 -2.87 -24.63 -0.83
CA ALA A 199 -3.13 -25.48 0.34
C ALA A 199 -2.31 -25.06 1.57
N THR A 200 -1.10 -24.52 1.38
CA THR A 200 -0.23 -24.04 2.47
C THR A 200 -0.79 -22.76 3.10
N GLU A 201 -1.25 -21.81 2.29
CA GLU A 201 -1.90 -20.58 2.78
C GLU A 201 -3.18 -20.91 3.54
N ILE A 202 -4.00 -21.84 3.03
CA ILE A 202 -5.22 -22.28 3.71
C ILE A 202 -4.89 -22.93 5.07
N ASP A 203 -3.87 -23.80 5.15
CA ASP A 203 -3.45 -24.39 6.42
C ASP A 203 -2.95 -23.32 7.41
N PHE A 204 -2.16 -22.36 6.93
CA PHE A 204 -1.65 -21.27 7.76
C PHE A 204 -2.79 -20.38 8.28
N ALA A 205 -3.69 -19.96 7.40
CA ALA A 205 -4.87 -19.17 7.72
C ALA A 205 -5.79 -19.90 8.73
N ALA A 206 -6.00 -21.21 8.55
CA ALA A 206 -6.75 -22.03 9.49
C ALA A 206 -6.10 -22.07 10.89
N ARG A 207 -4.76 -22.07 10.98
CA ARG A 207 -4.04 -21.98 12.26
C ARG A 207 -4.17 -20.59 12.87
N LEU A 208 -4.06 -19.51 12.09
CA LEU A 208 -4.32 -18.14 12.57
C LEU A 208 -5.71 -18.03 13.19
N ASN A 209 -6.73 -18.58 12.52
CA ASN A 209 -8.11 -18.58 13.03
C ASN A 209 -8.30 -19.35 14.35
N LYS A 210 -7.43 -20.31 14.66
CA LYS A 210 -7.45 -20.98 15.98
C LYS A 210 -6.86 -20.11 17.09
N MET A 211 -6.02 -19.14 16.75
CA MET A 211 -5.27 -18.32 17.71
C MET A 211 -5.86 -16.92 17.90
N THR A 212 -6.47 -16.35 16.86
CA THR A 212 -6.95 -14.95 16.85
C THR A 212 -8.39 -14.87 16.38
N GLY A 213 -9.21 -14.03 17.02
CA GLY A 213 -10.56 -13.66 16.57
C GLY A 213 -10.54 -12.53 15.53
N ILE A 214 -11.73 -12.14 15.03
CA ILE A 214 -11.88 -11.14 13.97
C ILE A 214 -11.30 -9.78 14.40
N GLU A 215 -11.68 -9.28 15.59
CA GLU A 215 -11.18 -7.99 16.12
C GLU A 215 -9.65 -7.97 16.29
N GLN A 216 -9.06 -9.11 16.67
CA GLN A 216 -7.60 -9.24 16.77
C GLN A 216 -6.95 -9.19 15.38
N GLN A 217 -7.53 -9.89 14.39
CA GLN A 217 -7.02 -9.89 13.02
C GLN A 217 -7.08 -8.49 12.39
N GLU A 218 -8.19 -7.76 12.60
CA GLU A 218 -8.32 -6.36 12.18
C GLU A 218 -7.22 -5.47 12.80
N ALA A 219 -7.00 -5.58 14.11
CA ALA A 219 -5.94 -4.85 14.80
C ALA A 219 -4.53 -5.18 14.26
N MET A 220 -4.29 -6.45 13.92
CA MET A 220 -3.03 -6.90 13.33
C MET A 220 -2.81 -6.32 11.93
N ILE A 221 -3.85 -6.30 11.08
CA ILE A 221 -3.81 -5.68 9.75
C ILE A 221 -3.47 -4.20 9.89
N HIS A 222 -4.18 -3.47 10.75
CA HIS A 222 -3.94 -2.05 10.97
C HIS A 222 -2.50 -1.74 11.41
N GLU A 223 -1.94 -2.53 12.34
CA GLU A 223 -0.57 -2.33 12.81
C GLU A 223 0.50 -2.73 11.76
N ALA A 224 0.24 -3.76 10.96
CA ALA A 224 1.11 -4.14 9.85
C ALA A 224 1.13 -3.08 8.74
N ASP A 225 -0.04 -2.53 8.39
CA ASP A 225 -0.18 -1.47 7.39
C ASP A 225 0.55 -0.18 7.84
N ARG A 226 0.33 0.25 9.09
CA ARG A 226 1.07 1.37 9.68
C ARG A 226 2.58 1.15 9.67
N ALA A 227 3.04 -0.06 9.96
CA ALA A 227 4.46 -0.37 9.89
C ALA A 227 5.00 -0.24 8.46
N SER A 228 4.26 -0.71 7.45
CA SER A 228 4.63 -0.54 6.03
C SER A 228 4.75 0.96 5.66
N TYR A 229 3.77 1.77 6.09
CA TYR A 229 3.79 3.21 5.93
C TYR A 229 5.01 3.90 6.58
N TYR A 230 5.38 3.51 7.79
CA TYR A 230 6.54 4.09 8.48
C TYR A 230 7.87 3.67 7.85
N ILE A 231 8.00 2.44 7.35
CA ILE A 231 9.17 1.97 6.60
C ILE A 231 9.39 2.86 5.37
N GLU A 232 8.32 3.20 4.66
CA GLU A 232 8.38 4.05 3.47
C GLU A 232 8.90 5.47 3.78
N ARG A 233 8.70 5.93 5.01
CA ARG A 233 9.18 7.23 5.53
C ARG A 233 10.52 7.14 6.27
N ASN A 234 11.34 6.14 5.98
CA ASN A 234 12.68 5.97 6.56
C ASN A 234 12.70 5.80 8.09
N ALA A 235 11.66 5.21 8.67
CA ALA A 235 11.67 4.85 10.08
C ALA A 235 12.81 3.86 10.40
N ASN A 236 13.30 3.88 11.64
CA ASN A 236 14.27 2.89 12.11
C ASN A 236 13.60 1.50 12.15
N SER A 237 13.95 0.64 11.18
CA SER A 237 13.35 -0.70 11.00
C SER A 237 13.44 -1.55 12.26
N LYS A 238 14.59 -1.56 12.93
CA LYS A 238 14.81 -2.35 14.14
C LYS A 238 13.86 -1.95 15.28
N LEU A 239 13.74 -0.65 15.55
CA LEU A 239 12.83 -0.14 16.57
C LEU A 239 11.36 -0.42 16.19
N LEU A 240 11.01 -0.20 14.92
CA LEU A 240 9.67 -0.41 14.41
C LEU A 240 9.23 -1.87 14.56
N PHE A 241 10.03 -2.84 14.08
CA PHE A 241 9.70 -4.25 14.20
C PHE A 241 9.71 -4.73 15.66
N HIS A 242 10.52 -4.14 16.53
CA HIS A 242 10.46 -4.44 17.97
C HIS A 242 9.13 -3.99 18.57
N ALA A 243 8.70 -2.75 18.30
CA ALA A 243 7.42 -2.23 18.76
C ALA A 243 6.25 -3.04 18.19
N LEU A 244 6.27 -3.36 16.90
CA LEU A 244 5.26 -4.19 16.24
C LEU A 244 5.18 -5.59 16.87
N THR A 245 6.31 -6.23 17.12
CA THR A 245 6.38 -7.55 17.79
C THR A 245 5.71 -7.51 19.17
N ILE A 246 5.96 -6.46 19.95
CA ILE A 246 5.36 -6.28 21.28
C ILE A 246 3.84 -6.04 21.16
N LYS A 247 3.40 -5.20 20.21
CA LYS A 247 1.97 -4.96 19.98
C LYS A 247 1.25 -6.25 19.59
N LEU A 248 1.78 -6.99 18.63
CA LEU A 248 1.21 -8.27 18.18
C LEU A 248 1.13 -9.30 19.31
N PHE A 249 2.13 -9.35 20.21
CA PHE A 249 2.06 -10.19 21.41
C PHE A 249 0.81 -9.92 22.25
N HIS A 250 0.56 -8.65 22.58
CA HIS A 250 -0.59 -8.26 23.40
C HIS A 250 -1.91 -8.43 22.65
N ILE A 251 -1.93 -8.14 21.34
CA ILE A 251 -3.11 -8.37 20.50
C ILE A 251 -3.48 -9.84 20.53
N ILE A 252 -2.53 -10.77 20.33
CA ILE A 252 -2.82 -12.21 20.24
C ILE A 252 -3.12 -12.80 21.63
N ARG A 253 -2.28 -12.51 22.63
CA ARG A 253 -2.34 -13.15 23.95
C ARG A 253 -3.35 -12.52 24.89
N ASP A 254 -3.32 -11.20 25.00
CA ASP A 254 -4.11 -10.44 25.98
C ASP A 254 -5.43 -9.93 25.38
N LYS A 255 -5.65 -10.18 24.08
CA LYS A 255 -6.82 -9.72 23.31
C LYS A 255 -7.01 -8.20 23.39
N VAL A 256 -5.90 -7.46 23.54
CA VAL A 256 -5.91 -6.02 23.61
C VAL A 256 -5.97 -5.46 22.19
N VAL A 257 -7.05 -4.75 21.89
CA VAL A 257 -7.16 -3.94 20.68
C VAL A 257 -6.67 -2.54 21.04
N PHE A 258 -5.51 -2.15 20.52
CA PHE A 258 -5.03 -0.78 20.64
C PHE A 258 -5.88 0.09 19.69
N LEU A 259 -7.01 0.57 20.18
CA LEU A 259 -7.76 1.62 19.51
C LEU A 259 -7.01 2.93 19.75
N ASP A 260 -6.40 3.48 18.69
CA ASP A 260 -5.93 4.87 18.66
C ASP A 260 -7.12 5.83 18.55
#